data_AF-A0A5J5QAW5-F1
#
_entry.id   AF-A0A5J5QAW5-F1
#
_cell.length_a   1.000
_cell.length_b   1.000
_cell.length_c   1.000
_cell.angle_alpha   90.00
_cell.angle_beta   90.00
_cell.angle_gamma   90.00
#
_symmetry.space_group_name_H-M   'P 1'
#
loop_
_entity.id
_entity.type
_entity.pdbx_description
1 polymer ?
#
loop_
_entity_poly.entity_id
_entity_poly.type
_entity_poly.pdbx_seq_one_letter_code
_entity_poly.pdbx_strand_id
1 'polypeptide(L)'
;MAKTPIKYYVVDAFTNSAFKGNPAAVCLLEEERDEKWMQAVAAEFNISETCYLTWITNSTSPNTRFRLRWFTPVAEVNLCGHATLASAHTLFTTGLVNSNIIEFDTLSGILTAKKVPDVCPTNVSEVQNGGVSDHFLIELNFPTVPVTDFNSAEASLISKALNDAPLIDVKRTTTADDIFVVLQSGKSVIEMEPRFDDILKCPGRGLIVSGAAPPDSEFDFISRFFCPKYGINEFAEVHIVPWHPIGAKSWES
;
A
#
# COMPACT_ATOMS: atom_id res chain seq x y z
N MET A 1 -31.75 -9.99 -19.74
CA MET A 1 -31.63 -9.58 -18.32
C MET A 1 -30.95 -8.23 -18.29
N ALA A 2 -31.55 -7.21 -17.69
CA ALA A 2 -30.86 -5.94 -17.48
C ALA A 2 -29.72 -6.20 -16.48
N LYS A 3 -28.47 -6.11 -16.95
CA LYS A 3 -27.31 -6.15 -16.06
C LYS A 3 -27.20 -4.76 -15.44
N THR A 4 -27.31 -4.65 -14.12
CA THR A 4 -27.06 -3.39 -13.43
C THR A 4 -25.59 -3.02 -13.62
N PRO A 5 -25.28 -1.85 -14.20
CA PRO A 5 -23.90 -1.42 -14.35
C PRO A 5 -23.28 -1.15 -12.99
N ILE A 6 -21.99 -1.46 -12.83
CA ILE A 6 -21.23 -1.17 -11.61
C ILE A 6 -20.30 -0.01 -11.92
N LYS A 7 -20.34 1.02 -11.06
CA LYS A 7 -19.42 2.14 -11.14
C LYS A 7 -18.09 1.73 -10.53
N TYR A 8 -17.00 1.99 -11.24
CA TYR A 8 -15.65 1.80 -10.72
C TYR A 8 -14.76 2.99 -11.04
N TYR A 9 -13.66 3.08 -10.32
CA TYR A 9 -12.58 4.04 -10.55
C TYR A 9 -11.26 3.27 -10.60
N VAL A 10 -10.30 3.72 -11.40
CA VAL A 10 -8.91 3.26 -11.29
C VAL A 10 -8.13 4.42 -10.72
N VAL A 11 -7.45 4.18 -9.59
CA VAL A 11 -6.72 5.20 -8.85
C VAL A 11 -5.28 4.76 -8.71
N ASP A 12 -4.38 5.63 -9.15
CA ASP A 12 -2.94 5.50 -8.97
C ASP A 12 -2.57 6.00 -7.56
N ALA A 13 -2.34 5.08 -6.63
CA ALA A 13 -1.99 5.42 -5.25
C ALA A 13 -0.51 5.86 -5.12
N PHE A 14 -0.24 6.65 -4.08
CA PHE A 14 1.10 7.21 -3.78
C PHE A 14 1.69 8.12 -4.87
N THR A 15 0.84 8.74 -5.69
CA THR A 15 1.28 9.72 -6.67
C THR A 15 0.24 10.81 -6.91
N ASN A 16 0.69 11.94 -7.45
CA ASN A 16 -0.15 13.02 -7.97
C ASN A 16 -0.18 13.05 -9.52
N SER A 17 0.50 12.10 -10.17
CA SER A 17 0.66 12.04 -11.61
C SER A 17 0.06 10.75 -12.16
N ALA A 18 -0.76 10.85 -13.21
CA ALA A 18 -1.31 9.66 -13.86
C ALA A 18 -0.20 8.71 -14.36
N PHE A 19 -0.49 7.40 -14.32
CA PHE A 19 0.39 6.32 -14.75
C PHE A 19 1.68 6.17 -13.95
N LYS A 20 1.71 6.71 -12.73
CA LYS A 20 2.77 6.50 -11.73
C LYS A 20 2.16 5.85 -10.48
N GLY A 21 3.00 5.46 -9.52
CA GLY A 21 2.51 4.84 -8.28
C GLY A 21 1.94 3.44 -8.50
N ASN A 22 1.00 3.03 -7.64
CA ASN A 22 0.41 1.69 -7.68
C ASN A 22 -1.11 1.75 -7.97
N PRO A 23 -1.56 1.26 -9.14
CA PRO A 23 -2.97 1.32 -9.52
C PRO A 23 -3.83 0.34 -8.72
N ALA A 24 -4.99 0.81 -8.28
CA ALA A 24 -6.06 -0.04 -7.74
C ALA A 24 -7.41 0.31 -8.37
N ALA A 25 -8.19 -0.73 -8.70
CA ALA A 25 -9.58 -0.57 -9.15
C ALA A 25 -10.49 -0.51 -7.92
N VAL A 26 -11.39 0.46 -7.86
CA VAL A 26 -12.33 0.66 -6.76
C VAL A 26 -13.75 0.54 -7.28
N CYS A 27 -14.39 -0.60 -7.02
CA CYS A 27 -15.77 -0.88 -7.40
C CYS A 27 -16.73 -0.44 -6.29
N LEU A 28 -17.76 0.33 -6.67
CA LEU A 28 -18.84 0.74 -5.77
C LEU A 28 -20.04 -0.21 -5.95
N LEU A 29 -20.37 -0.94 -4.90
CA LEU A 29 -21.46 -1.92 -4.90
C LEU A 29 -22.63 -1.41 -4.05
N GLU A 30 -23.85 -1.55 -4.57
CA GLU A 30 -25.10 -1.30 -3.81
C GLU A 30 -25.33 -2.42 -2.77
N GLU A 31 -24.98 -3.64 -3.14
CA GLU A 31 -25.09 -4.86 -2.33
C GLU A 31 -23.84 -5.71 -2.52
N GLU A 32 -23.50 -6.50 -1.49
CA GLU A 32 -22.34 -7.39 -1.55
C GLU A 32 -22.56 -8.47 -2.63
N ARG A 33 -21.55 -8.67 -3.47
CA ARG A 33 -21.53 -9.75 -4.47
C ARG A 33 -20.92 -11.02 -3.86
N ASP A 34 -21.10 -12.16 -4.52
CA ASP A 34 -20.42 -13.38 -4.08
C ASP A 34 -18.92 -13.33 -4.42
N GLU A 35 -18.13 -14.10 -3.68
CA GLU A 35 -16.67 -14.15 -3.80
C GLU A 35 -16.20 -14.58 -5.19
N LYS A 36 -16.91 -15.51 -5.85
CA LYS A 36 -16.51 -15.97 -7.20
C LYS A 36 -16.65 -14.85 -8.22
N TRP A 37 -17.71 -14.06 -8.10
CA TRP A 37 -17.91 -12.88 -8.93
C TRP A 37 -16.82 -11.84 -8.68
N MET A 38 -16.52 -11.52 -7.42
CA MET A 38 -15.46 -10.56 -7.06
C MET A 38 -14.08 -11.02 -7.56
N GLN A 39 -13.77 -12.31 -7.42
CA GLN A 39 -12.51 -12.87 -7.92
C GLN A 39 -12.43 -12.79 -9.45
N ALA A 40 -13.54 -13.08 -10.16
CA ALA A 40 -13.57 -13.02 -11.62
C ALA A 40 -13.37 -11.58 -12.14
N VAL A 41 -13.96 -10.58 -11.48
CA VAL A 41 -13.76 -9.17 -11.86
C VAL A 41 -12.35 -8.70 -11.55
N ALA A 42 -11.76 -9.12 -10.43
CA ALA A 42 -10.36 -8.81 -10.12
C ALA A 42 -9.40 -9.43 -11.14
N ALA A 43 -9.67 -10.67 -11.57
CA ALA A 43 -8.92 -11.33 -12.64
C ALA A 43 -9.07 -10.61 -13.99
N GLU A 44 -10.27 -10.08 -14.30
CA GLU A 44 -10.51 -9.31 -15.53
C GLU A 44 -9.75 -7.98 -15.54
N PHE A 45 -9.73 -7.25 -14.42
CA PHE A 45 -8.94 -6.01 -14.33
C PHE A 45 -7.43 -6.28 -14.47
N ASN A 46 -6.95 -7.40 -13.92
CA ASN A 46 -5.55 -7.82 -14.01
C ASN A 46 -4.52 -6.72 -13.64
N ILE A 47 -4.83 -5.96 -12.60
CA ILE A 47 -3.92 -5.01 -11.94
C ILE A 47 -3.65 -5.51 -10.51
N SER A 48 -2.79 -4.82 -9.77
CA SER A 48 -2.34 -5.23 -8.42
C SER A 48 -3.54 -5.63 -7.54
N GLU A 49 -4.49 -4.71 -7.34
CA GLU A 49 -5.65 -4.95 -6.49
C GLU A 49 -6.96 -4.35 -7.04
N THR A 50 -8.05 -5.07 -6.79
CA THR A 50 -9.43 -4.61 -6.97
C THR A 50 -10.13 -4.56 -5.61
N CYS A 51 -10.63 -3.38 -5.26
CA CYS A 51 -11.40 -3.08 -4.07
C CYS A 51 -12.90 -3.14 -4.34
N TYR A 52 -13.65 -3.69 -3.39
CA TYR A 52 -15.11 -3.67 -3.40
C TYR A 52 -15.63 -2.94 -2.17
N LEU A 53 -16.29 -1.80 -2.41
CA LEU A 53 -16.93 -0.99 -1.38
C LEU A 53 -18.43 -1.25 -1.34
N THR A 54 -18.94 -1.66 -0.19
CA THR A 54 -20.39 -1.78 0.07
C THR A 54 -20.75 -0.92 1.27
N TRP A 55 -21.77 -0.07 1.16
CA TRP A 55 -22.14 0.85 2.24
C TRP A 55 -22.80 0.10 3.42
N ILE A 56 -22.38 0.41 4.66
CA ILE A 56 -23.00 -0.12 5.88
C ILE A 56 -23.88 0.97 6.51
N THR A 57 -25.19 0.91 6.25
CA THR A 57 -26.16 1.91 6.72
C THR A 57 -26.60 1.73 8.19
N ASN A 58 -26.47 0.51 8.73
CA ASN A 58 -26.94 0.16 10.08
C ASN A 58 -25.81 0.20 11.13
N SER A 59 -24.79 1.03 10.91
CA SER A 59 -23.65 1.17 11.83
C SER A 59 -24.06 1.96 13.07
N THR A 60 -23.62 1.52 14.25
CA THR A 60 -23.73 2.29 15.50
C THR A 60 -22.60 3.31 15.67
N SER A 61 -21.61 3.32 14.77
CA SER A 61 -20.54 4.31 14.77
C SER A 61 -21.06 5.67 14.27
N PRO A 62 -20.60 6.81 14.83
CA PRO A 62 -20.89 8.13 14.29
C PRO A 62 -20.24 8.39 12.93
N ASN A 63 -19.27 7.56 12.51
CA ASN A 63 -18.55 7.71 11.25
C ASN A 63 -19.22 6.94 10.11
N THR A 64 -19.10 7.46 8.88
CA THR A 64 -19.51 6.72 7.68
C THR A 64 -18.71 5.43 7.58
N ARG A 65 -19.39 4.30 7.43
CA ARG A 65 -18.77 2.98 7.40
C ARG A 65 -19.07 2.22 6.11
N PHE A 66 -18.05 1.60 5.54
CA PHE A 66 -18.15 0.72 4.39
C PHE A 66 -17.57 -0.65 4.72
N ARG A 67 -18.11 -1.71 4.13
CA ARG A 67 -17.36 -2.95 3.96
C ARG A 67 -16.36 -2.75 2.83
N LEU A 68 -15.11 -3.13 3.07
CA LEU A 68 -14.04 -3.07 2.09
C LEU A 68 -13.37 -4.45 2.01
N ARG A 69 -13.35 -4.99 0.78
CA ARG A 69 -12.66 -6.25 0.45
C ARG A 69 -11.68 -6.01 -0.68
N TRP A 70 -10.54 -6.69 -0.65
CA TRP A 70 -9.47 -6.55 -1.65
C TRP A 70 -9.17 -7.88 -2.30
N PHE A 71 -9.11 -7.87 -3.62
CA PHE A 71 -8.79 -9.03 -4.41
C PHE A 71 -7.60 -8.72 -5.31
N THR A 72 -6.58 -9.58 -5.23
CA THR A 72 -5.63 -9.75 -6.32
C THR A 72 -6.33 -10.49 -7.48
N PRO A 73 -5.70 -10.61 -8.66
CA PRO A 73 -6.24 -11.42 -9.75
C PRO A 73 -6.48 -12.90 -9.40
N VAL A 74 -5.87 -13.41 -8.31
CA VAL A 74 -5.90 -14.84 -7.96
C VAL A 74 -6.51 -15.17 -6.60
N ALA A 75 -6.58 -14.21 -5.68
CA ALA A 75 -7.10 -14.43 -4.32
C ALA A 75 -7.55 -13.13 -3.62
N GLU A 76 -8.46 -13.28 -2.65
CA GLU A 76 -8.74 -12.25 -1.64
C GLU A 76 -7.54 -12.10 -0.68
N VAL A 77 -7.25 -10.86 -0.28
CA VAL A 77 -6.21 -10.55 0.71
C VAL A 77 -6.81 -9.89 1.94
N ASN A 78 -6.23 -10.17 3.11
CA ASN A 78 -6.75 -9.67 4.38
C ASN A 78 -6.52 -8.17 4.58
N LEU A 79 -5.51 -7.59 3.92
CA LEU A 79 -5.06 -6.22 4.12
C LEU A 79 -4.32 -5.71 2.89
N CYS A 80 -4.63 -4.49 2.45
CA CYS A 80 -3.86 -3.84 1.39
C CYS A 80 -3.80 -2.31 1.56
N GLY A 81 -2.59 -1.76 1.67
CA GLY A 81 -2.33 -0.34 1.94
C GLY A 81 -2.82 0.60 0.84
N HIS A 82 -2.19 0.51 -0.34
CA HIS A 82 -2.47 1.42 -1.46
C HIS A 82 -3.92 1.31 -1.95
N ALA A 83 -4.51 0.11 -1.91
CA ALA A 83 -5.87 -0.13 -2.34
C ALA A 83 -6.90 0.44 -1.33
N THR A 84 -6.57 0.46 -0.03
CA THR A 84 -7.31 1.22 0.99
C THR A 84 -7.21 2.72 0.75
N LEU A 85 -6.00 3.22 0.44
CA LEU A 85 -5.77 4.62 0.10
C LEU A 85 -6.61 5.05 -1.11
N ALA A 86 -6.57 4.25 -2.18
CA ALA A 86 -7.39 4.45 -3.39
C ALA A 86 -8.89 4.48 -3.09
N SER A 87 -9.35 3.58 -2.22
CA SER A 87 -10.76 3.51 -1.79
C SER A 87 -11.18 4.77 -1.04
N ALA A 88 -10.38 5.21 -0.06
CA ALA A 88 -10.62 6.44 0.68
C ALA A 88 -10.58 7.67 -0.22
N HIS A 89 -9.58 7.77 -1.10
CA HIS A 89 -9.45 8.84 -2.08
C HIS A 89 -10.69 8.94 -2.96
N THR A 90 -11.16 7.80 -3.49
CA THR A 90 -12.39 7.72 -4.29
C THR A 90 -13.60 8.26 -3.51
N LEU A 91 -13.79 7.82 -2.26
CA LEU A 91 -14.92 8.26 -1.44
C LEU A 91 -14.87 9.76 -1.14
N PHE A 92 -13.70 10.30 -0.78
CA PHE A 92 -13.53 11.72 -0.47
C PHE A 92 -13.66 12.64 -1.70
N THR A 93 -13.12 12.23 -2.86
CA THR A 93 -13.12 13.07 -4.08
C THR A 93 -14.44 13.05 -4.83
N THR A 94 -15.20 11.96 -4.73
CA THR A 94 -16.49 11.83 -5.43
C THR A 94 -17.66 12.45 -4.68
N GLY A 95 -17.43 12.92 -3.44
CA GLY A 95 -18.47 13.50 -2.58
C GLY A 95 -19.47 12.47 -2.04
N LEU A 96 -19.14 11.18 -2.09
CA LEU A 96 -19.99 10.10 -1.54
C LEU A 96 -20.00 10.10 -0.01
N VAL A 97 -19.03 10.78 0.62
CA VAL A 97 -18.97 10.97 2.07
C VAL A 97 -18.82 12.46 2.38
N ASN A 98 -19.52 12.92 3.41
CA ASN A 98 -19.41 14.30 3.92
C ASN A 98 -18.56 14.39 5.21
N SER A 99 -18.11 13.25 5.74
CA SER A 99 -17.24 13.17 6.92
C SER A 99 -15.77 13.22 6.54
N ASN A 100 -14.92 13.71 7.46
CA ASN A 100 -13.46 13.64 7.31
C ASN A 100 -12.87 12.29 7.74
N ILE A 101 -13.70 11.39 8.28
CA ILE A 101 -13.29 10.06 8.72
C ILE A 101 -14.21 9.04 8.05
N ILE A 102 -13.61 7.99 7.50
CA ILE A 102 -14.27 6.80 6.98
C ILE A 102 -13.80 5.60 7.80
N GLU A 103 -14.72 4.72 8.15
CA GLU A 103 -14.41 3.40 8.71
C GLU A 103 -14.59 2.32 7.65
N PHE A 104 -13.63 1.42 7.55
CA PHE A 104 -13.68 0.24 6.70
C PHE A 104 -13.80 -1.01 7.58
N ASP A 105 -14.86 -1.79 7.37
CA ASP A 105 -15.05 -3.13 7.92
C ASP A 105 -14.38 -4.15 6.99
N THR A 106 -13.34 -4.82 7.48
CA THR A 106 -12.40 -5.62 6.69
C THR A 106 -12.04 -6.92 7.41
N LEU A 107 -11.40 -7.88 6.71
CA LEU A 107 -10.92 -9.12 7.32
C LEU A 107 -9.83 -8.90 8.40
N SER A 108 -9.13 -7.77 8.35
CA SER A 108 -8.14 -7.39 9.37
C SER A 108 -8.73 -6.54 10.51
N GLY A 109 -10.07 -6.47 10.61
CA GLY A 109 -10.78 -5.62 11.55
C GLY A 109 -11.10 -4.24 10.97
N ILE A 110 -11.40 -3.30 11.85
CA ILE A 110 -11.80 -1.94 11.45
C ILE A 110 -10.56 -1.10 11.16
N LEU A 111 -10.48 -0.60 9.93
CA LEU A 111 -9.51 0.41 9.51
C LEU A 111 -10.21 1.77 9.39
N THR A 112 -9.44 2.85 9.49
CA THR A 112 -9.89 4.22 9.43
C THR A 112 -9.04 4.98 8.43
N ALA A 113 -9.72 5.78 7.63
CA ALA A 113 -9.10 6.76 6.75
C ALA A 113 -9.55 8.14 7.15
N LYS A 114 -8.60 9.02 7.40
CA LYS A 114 -8.84 10.41 7.81
C LYS A 114 -8.34 11.35 6.75
N LYS A 115 -9.23 12.19 6.23
CA LYS A 115 -8.91 13.35 5.41
C LYS A 115 -8.25 14.40 6.30
N VAL A 116 -7.02 14.77 5.98
CA VAL A 116 -6.29 15.83 6.70
C VAL A 116 -5.88 16.93 5.71
N PRO A 117 -5.82 18.21 6.14
CA PRO A 117 -5.37 19.28 5.29
C PRO A 117 -3.94 19.03 4.81
N ASP A 118 -3.67 19.35 3.55
CA ASP A 118 -2.30 19.36 3.04
C ASP A 118 -1.61 20.65 3.51
N VAL A 119 -0.85 20.56 4.59
CA VAL A 119 -0.12 21.70 5.16
C VAL A 119 1.29 21.72 4.57
N CYS A 120 1.42 21.96 3.27
CA CYS A 120 2.70 22.35 2.68
C CYS A 120 2.97 23.84 2.98
N PRO A 121 4.09 24.21 3.66
CA PRO A 121 4.48 25.61 3.85
C PRO A 121 5.09 26.27 2.60
N THR A 122 4.96 25.66 1.42
CA THR A 122 5.64 26.10 0.21
C THR A 122 4.72 26.95 -0.67
N ASN A 123 5.03 28.25 -0.72
CA ASN A 123 4.50 29.20 -1.69
C ASN A 123 4.86 28.79 -3.13
N VAL A 124 4.11 27.86 -3.71
CA VAL A 124 4.07 27.71 -5.17
C VAL A 124 2.61 27.64 -5.58
N SER A 125 2.05 28.82 -5.83
CA SER A 125 0.78 28.96 -6.55
C SER A 125 0.98 28.51 -7.99
N GLU A 126 0.91 27.21 -8.26
CA GLU A 126 0.58 26.75 -9.60
C GLU A 126 -0.92 26.94 -9.81
N VAL A 127 -1.28 28.11 -10.31
CA VAL A 127 -2.61 28.37 -10.86
C VAL A 127 -2.73 27.55 -12.15
N GLN A 128 -3.21 26.32 -12.03
CA GLN A 128 -3.82 25.64 -13.17
C GLN A 128 -5.29 26.06 -13.24
N ASN A 129 -5.67 26.63 -14.38
CA ASN A 129 -7.04 27.03 -14.71
C ASN A 129 -7.97 25.81 -14.68
N GLY A 130 -8.65 25.57 -13.56
CA GLY A 130 -9.64 24.49 -13.46
C GLY A 130 -10.06 24.12 -12.04
N GLY A 131 -10.65 25.07 -11.29
CA GLY A 131 -11.23 24.80 -9.97
C GLY A 131 -10.20 24.71 -8.84
N VAL A 132 -10.57 25.17 -7.65
CA VAL A 132 -9.76 25.00 -6.44
C VAL A 132 -9.75 23.51 -6.13
N SER A 133 -8.69 22.80 -6.51
CA SER A 133 -8.42 21.48 -5.92
C SER A 133 -8.01 21.72 -4.48
N ASP A 134 -8.94 21.47 -3.54
CA ASP A 134 -8.56 21.29 -2.15
C ASP A 134 -7.61 20.09 -2.10
N HIS A 135 -6.30 20.36 -2.06
CA HIS A 135 -5.30 19.34 -1.81
C HIS A 135 -5.45 18.85 -0.37
N PHE A 136 -5.50 17.54 -0.20
CA PHE A 136 -5.62 16.90 1.10
C PHE A 136 -4.77 15.65 1.14
N LEU A 137 -4.31 15.30 2.34
CA LEU A 137 -3.66 14.02 2.59
C LEU A 137 -4.66 13.06 3.23
N ILE A 138 -4.38 11.77 3.12
CA ILE A 138 -5.17 10.72 3.74
C ILE A 138 -4.27 9.98 4.73
N GLU A 139 -4.60 10.07 6.00
CA GLU A 139 -3.97 9.28 7.06
C GLU A 139 -4.75 7.98 7.22
N LEU A 140 -4.05 6.85 7.20
CA LEU A 140 -4.64 5.52 7.38
C LEU A 140 -4.13 4.91 8.68
N ASN A 141 -5.01 4.33 9.49
CA ASN A 141 -4.57 3.49 10.61
C ASN A 141 -4.37 2.05 10.12
N PHE A 142 -3.16 1.53 10.29
CA PHE A 142 -2.85 0.12 10.01
C PHE A 142 -2.30 -0.53 11.27
N PRO A 143 -2.50 -1.85 11.45
CA PRO A 143 -1.88 -2.58 12.53
C PRO A 143 -0.35 -2.53 12.40
N THR A 144 0.34 -2.29 13.51
CA THR A 144 1.79 -2.44 13.57
C THR A 144 2.17 -3.91 13.38
N VAL A 145 3.14 -4.18 12.51
CA VAL A 145 3.67 -5.53 12.29
C VAL A 145 4.95 -5.70 13.11
N PRO A 146 4.96 -6.57 14.14
CA PRO A 146 6.18 -6.84 14.90
C PRO A 146 7.23 -7.54 14.04
N VAL A 147 8.50 -7.25 14.32
CA VAL A 147 9.65 -7.91 13.72
C VAL A 147 10.41 -8.75 14.75
N THR A 148 11.04 -9.82 14.29
CA THR A 148 11.97 -10.63 15.08
C THR A 148 13.34 -10.68 14.42
N ASP A 149 14.36 -11.01 15.20
CA ASP A 149 15.70 -11.24 14.67
C ASP A 149 15.69 -12.37 13.63
N PHE A 150 16.48 -12.17 12.58
CA PHE A 150 16.64 -13.17 11.53
C PHE A 150 17.81 -14.11 11.85
N ASN A 151 17.68 -15.37 11.45
CA ASN A 151 18.72 -16.37 11.69
C ASN A 151 19.98 -16.05 10.88
N SER A 152 21.10 -15.82 11.56
CA SER A 152 22.37 -15.49 10.92
C SER A 152 22.89 -16.59 9.97
N ALA A 153 22.51 -17.85 10.20
CA ALA A 153 22.87 -18.96 9.30
C ALA A 153 22.24 -18.81 7.90
N GLU A 154 21.08 -18.15 7.81
CA GLU A 154 20.33 -17.96 6.57
C GLU A 154 20.66 -16.62 5.89
N ALA A 155 21.39 -15.72 6.56
CA ALA A 155 21.73 -14.40 6.03
C ALA A 155 22.58 -14.48 4.74
N SER A 156 23.38 -15.54 4.60
CA SER A 156 24.15 -15.80 3.38
C SER A 156 23.28 -16.04 2.14
N LEU A 157 22.10 -16.64 2.31
CA LEU A 157 21.13 -16.85 1.23
C LEU A 157 20.55 -15.51 0.77
N ILE A 158 20.20 -14.65 1.73
CA ILE A 158 19.68 -13.30 1.46
C ILE A 158 20.73 -12.47 0.72
N SER A 159 21.97 -12.45 1.22
CA SER A 159 23.08 -11.72 0.59
C SER A 159 23.28 -12.17 -0.86
N LYS A 160 23.36 -13.49 -1.09
CA LYS A 160 23.48 -14.06 -2.45
C LYS A 160 22.31 -13.67 -3.35
N ALA A 161 21.09 -13.70 -2.83
CA ALA A 161 19.88 -13.32 -3.55
C ALA A 161 19.85 -11.84 -3.95
N LEU A 162 20.56 -10.99 -3.19
CA LEU A 162 20.76 -9.57 -3.49
C LEU A 162 22.10 -9.29 -4.17
N ASN A 163 22.67 -10.29 -4.86
CA ASN A 163 23.92 -10.19 -5.60
C ASN A 163 25.11 -9.75 -4.71
N ASP A 164 25.19 -10.33 -3.52
CA ASP A 164 26.23 -10.11 -2.52
C ASP A 164 26.29 -8.65 -2.01
N ALA A 165 25.14 -7.96 -2.01
CA ALA A 165 25.01 -6.62 -1.43
C ALA A 165 25.31 -6.62 0.09
N PRO A 166 26.03 -5.61 0.60
CA PRO A 166 26.36 -5.53 2.02
C PRO A 166 25.11 -5.20 2.85
N LEU A 167 24.70 -6.17 3.67
CA LEU A 167 23.53 -6.07 4.54
C LEU A 167 23.93 -5.38 5.87
N ILE A 168 23.13 -4.41 6.32
CA ILE A 168 23.27 -3.74 7.62
C ILE A 168 22.47 -4.46 8.69
N ASP A 169 21.23 -4.82 8.36
CA ASP A 169 20.35 -5.54 9.26
C ASP A 169 19.40 -6.44 8.46
N VAL A 170 18.96 -7.53 9.10
CA VAL A 170 17.96 -8.44 8.54
C VAL A 170 17.01 -8.83 9.65
N LYS A 171 15.72 -8.62 9.39
CA LYS A 171 14.62 -8.93 10.30
C LYS A 171 13.56 -9.76 9.59
N ARG A 172 12.69 -10.39 10.36
CA ARG A 172 11.55 -11.16 9.86
C ARG A 172 10.27 -10.58 10.41
N THR A 173 9.26 -10.38 9.57
CA THR A 173 7.95 -9.95 10.03
C THR A 173 7.17 -11.13 10.60
N THR A 174 6.46 -10.90 11.69
CA THR A 174 5.72 -11.95 12.40
C THR A 174 4.37 -12.29 11.77
N THR A 175 3.81 -11.39 10.97
CA THR A 175 2.45 -11.54 10.40
C THR A 175 2.46 -12.09 8.99
N ALA A 176 3.19 -11.43 8.08
CA ALA A 176 3.22 -11.80 6.65
C ALA A 176 4.42 -12.69 6.28
N ASP A 177 5.29 -12.97 7.24
CA ASP A 177 6.50 -13.76 7.07
C ASP A 177 7.50 -13.18 6.04
N ASP A 178 7.49 -11.86 5.85
CA ASP A 178 8.41 -11.16 4.97
C ASP A 178 9.79 -10.97 5.62
N ILE A 179 10.84 -11.00 4.80
CA ILE A 179 12.20 -10.70 5.23
C ILE A 179 12.48 -9.22 4.97
N PHE A 180 12.74 -8.45 6.02
CA PHE A 180 13.09 -7.04 5.94
C PHE A 180 14.60 -6.89 6.00
N VAL A 181 15.19 -6.29 4.96
CA VAL A 181 16.63 -6.15 4.78
C VAL A 181 16.97 -4.66 4.72
N VAL A 182 17.93 -4.24 5.52
CA VAL A 182 18.46 -2.87 5.51
C VAL A 182 19.80 -2.86 4.80
N LEU A 183 19.94 -2.02 3.78
CA LEU A 183 21.21 -1.72 3.11
C LEU A 183 21.77 -0.38 3.59
N GLN A 184 23.04 -0.13 3.25
CA GLN A 184 23.78 1.05 3.68
C GLN A 184 23.13 2.38 3.26
N SER A 185 22.44 2.41 2.12
CA SER A 185 21.80 3.61 1.59
C SER A 185 20.70 3.26 0.59
N GLY A 186 19.80 4.21 0.34
CA GLY A 186 18.80 4.12 -0.71
C GLY A 186 19.42 4.06 -2.11
N LYS A 187 20.61 4.64 -2.32
CA LYS A 187 21.39 4.44 -3.55
C LYS A 187 21.75 2.95 -3.74
N SER A 188 22.20 2.29 -2.68
CA SER A 188 22.46 0.84 -2.70
C SER A 188 21.19 0.05 -2.99
N VAL A 189 20.02 0.53 -2.55
CA VAL A 189 18.71 -0.09 -2.87
C VAL A 189 18.35 0.07 -4.35
N ILE A 190 18.61 1.23 -4.93
CA ILE A 190 18.34 1.48 -6.36
C ILE A 190 19.27 0.64 -7.24
N GLU A 191 20.56 0.60 -6.90
CA GLU A 191 21.59 -0.03 -7.72
C GLU A 191 21.67 -1.55 -7.56
N MET A 192 21.07 -2.15 -6.53
CA MET A 192 21.13 -3.61 -6.38
C MET A 192 20.33 -4.32 -7.48
N GLU A 193 20.91 -5.42 -7.95
CA GLU A 193 20.29 -6.31 -8.93
C GLU A 193 19.87 -7.62 -8.25
N PRO A 194 18.58 -7.81 -7.94
CA PRO A 194 18.10 -9.02 -7.30
C PRO A 194 18.20 -10.25 -8.22
N ARG A 195 18.63 -11.39 -7.68
CA ARG A 195 18.61 -12.69 -8.34
C ARG A 195 17.31 -13.42 -7.98
N PHE A 196 16.26 -13.24 -8.79
CA PHE A 196 14.93 -13.79 -8.48
C PHE A 196 14.90 -15.31 -8.23
N ASP A 197 15.70 -16.08 -8.97
CA ASP A 197 15.83 -17.53 -8.76
C ASP A 197 16.42 -17.89 -7.39
N ASP A 198 17.26 -17.03 -6.82
CA ASP A 198 17.81 -17.21 -5.47
C ASP A 198 16.83 -16.67 -4.41
N ILE A 199 16.06 -15.63 -4.72
CA ILE A 199 14.97 -15.16 -3.85
C ILE A 199 13.91 -16.26 -3.65
N LEU A 200 13.59 -17.05 -4.68
CA LEU A 200 12.68 -18.20 -4.57
C LEU A 200 13.13 -19.23 -3.51
N LYS A 201 14.44 -19.30 -3.24
CA LYS A 201 15.05 -20.23 -2.28
C LYS A 201 15.17 -19.64 -0.87
N CYS A 202 15.00 -18.32 -0.73
CA CYS A 202 15.08 -17.63 0.56
C CYS A 202 13.88 -18.03 1.45
N PRO A 203 14.01 -17.97 2.79
CA PRO A 203 12.88 -18.14 3.69
C PRO A 203 11.88 -16.98 3.55
N GLY A 204 10.70 -17.14 4.14
CA GLY A 204 9.68 -16.10 4.16
C GLY A 204 8.88 -15.99 2.86
N ARG A 205 7.96 -15.02 2.84
CA ARG A 205 7.07 -14.75 1.72
C ARG A 205 7.77 -13.98 0.59
N GLY A 206 8.48 -12.91 0.94
CA GLY A 206 9.26 -12.08 0.03
C GLY A 206 10.35 -11.28 0.76
N LEU A 207 11.07 -10.44 0.02
CA LEU A 207 12.13 -9.58 0.54
C LEU A 207 11.74 -8.11 0.38
N ILE A 208 11.66 -7.39 1.50
CA ILE A 208 11.54 -5.93 1.55
C ILE A 208 12.93 -5.38 1.80
N VAL A 209 13.50 -4.66 0.84
CA VAL A 209 14.87 -4.13 0.93
C VAL A 209 14.84 -2.62 1.01
N SER A 210 15.36 -2.05 2.10
CA SER A 210 15.26 -0.63 2.41
C SER A 210 16.61 -0.01 2.72
N GLY A 211 16.74 1.30 2.55
CA GLY A 211 17.95 2.05 2.87
C GLY A 211 17.67 3.54 2.95
N ALA A 212 18.39 4.24 3.83
CA ALA A 212 18.22 5.68 4.05
C ALA A 212 18.44 6.48 2.75
N ALA A 213 17.51 7.36 2.42
CA ALA A 213 17.59 8.16 1.22
C ALA A 213 18.73 9.21 1.33
N PRO A 214 19.20 9.76 0.20
CA PRO A 214 20.15 10.87 0.21
C PRO A 214 19.63 12.06 1.03
N PRO A 215 20.48 12.84 1.73
CA PRO A 215 20.04 13.97 2.55
C PRO A 215 19.27 15.08 1.82
N ASP A 216 19.43 15.16 0.50
CA ASP A 216 18.74 16.09 -0.41
C ASP A 216 17.44 15.52 -1.01
N SER A 217 17.06 14.30 -0.63
CA SER A 217 15.81 13.66 -1.01
C SER A 217 14.62 14.26 -0.24
N GLU A 218 13.45 14.32 -0.88
CA GLU A 218 12.17 14.64 -0.22
C GLU A 218 11.64 13.50 0.67
N PHE A 219 12.38 12.40 0.76
CA PHE A 219 12.00 11.16 1.42
C PHE A 219 13.09 10.70 2.37
N ASP A 220 12.73 9.97 3.42
CA ASP A 220 13.68 9.49 4.43
C ASP A 220 14.38 8.18 4.04
N PHE A 221 13.72 7.36 3.23
CA PHE A 221 14.26 6.08 2.76
C PHE A 221 13.73 5.69 1.39
N ILE A 222 14.43 4.76 0.76
CA ILE A 222 14.01 4.06 -0.45
C ILE A 222 13.82 2.60 -0.09
N SER A 223 12.75 1.98 -0.58
CA SER A 223 12.42 0.57 -0.33
C SER A 223 12.03 -0.13 -1.62
N ARG A 224 12.29 -1.43 -1.76
CA ARG A 224 11.86 -2.26 -2.88
C ARG A 224 11.31 -3.58 -2.34
N PHE A 225 10.24 -4.11 -2.93
CA PHE A 225 9.63 -5.36 -2.47
C PHE A 225 9.61 -6.42 -3.57
N PHE A 226 10.22 -7.57 -3.27
CA PHE A 226 10.38 -8.70 -4.19
C PHE A 226 9.63 -9.93 -3.69
N CYS A 227 8.74 -10.50 -4.51
CA CYS A 227 7.90 -11.63 -4.12
C CYS A 227 7.73 -12.69 -5.23
N PRO A 228 8.82 -13.18 -5.83
CA PRO A 228 8.74 -14.06 -7.01
C PRO A 228 7.99 -15.38 -6.74
N LYS A 229 7.85 -15.79 -5.47
CA LYS A 229 7.04 -16.95 -5.06
C LYS A 229 5.56 -16.83 -5.43
N TYR A 230 5.07 -15.61 -5.69
CA TYR A 230 3.70 -15.31 -6.10
C TYR A 230 3.64 -14.89 -7.58
N GLY A 231 4.69 -15.16 -8.36
CA GLY A 231 4.76 -14.81 -9.78
C GLY A 231 5.02 -13.32 -10.04
N ILE A 232 5.26 -12.52 -8.99
CA ILE A 232 5.56 -11.09 -9.09
C ILE A 232 7.01 -10.87 -8.66
N ASN A 233 7.89 -10.62 -9.62
CA ASN A 233 9.32 -10.42 -9.34
C ASN A 233 9.57 -9.22 -8.43
N GLU A 234 8.93 -8.08 -8.74
CA GLU A 234 9.04 -6.83 -8.00
C GLU A 234 7.69 -6.11 -8.04
N PHE A 235 7.24 -5.62 -6.88
CA PHE A 235 6.08 -4.75 -6.79
C PHE A 235 6.47 -3.31 -7.14
N ALA A 236 5.58 -2.57 -7.79
CA ALA A 236 5.76 -1.14 -8.07
C ALA A 236 5.79 -0.27 -6.78
N GLU A 237 5.57 -0.87 -5.61
CA GLU A 237 5.68 -0.21 -4.32
C GLU A 237 7.14 -0.02 -3.91
N VAL A 238 7.71 1.10 -4.36
CA VAL A 238 8.76 1.74 -3.57
C VAL A 238 8.02 2.43 -2.41
N HIS A 239 8.18 1.94 -1.17
CA HIS A 239 7.70 2.71 -0.01
C HIS A 239 8.47 4.02 0.02
N ILE A 240 7.84 5.06 -0.51
CA ILE A 240 8.28 6.43 -0.48
C ILE A 240 7.25 7.14 0.40
N VAL A 241 7.44 7.06 1.72
CA VAL A 241 6.57 7.78 2.66
C VAL A 241 7.27 9.10 2.96
N PRO A 242 6.75 10.26 2.56
CA PRO A 242 7.22 11.53 3.10
C PRO A 242 6.85 11.58 4.59
N TRP A 243 7.85 11.61 5.46
CA TRP A 243 7.63 11.72 6.90
C TRP A 243 7.24 13.17 7.27
N HIS A 244 6.00 13.35 7.73
CA HIS A 244 5.61 14.58 8.45
C HIS A 244 5.77 14.38 9.96
N PRO A 245 6.21 15.39 10.73
CA PRO A 245 6.89 15.18 12.01
C PRO A 245 6.03 14.79 13.22
N ILE A 246 4.80 14.33 13.04
CA ILE A 246 3.84 14.22 14.14
C ILE A 246 3.88 12.85 14.85
N GLY A 247 4.63 11.86 14.34
CA GLY A 247 4.55 10.47 14.81
C GLY A 247 5.81 9.77 15.36
N ALA A 248 6.99 10.39 15.39
CA ALA A 248 8.25 9.67 15.75
C ALA A 248 8.41 9.51 17.25
N LYS A 249 7.75 8.50 17.82
CA LYS A 249 8.06 8.04 19.18
C LYS A 249 8.31 6.56 19.33
N SER A 250 8.48 5.79 18.25
CA SER A 250 8.60 4.33 18.38
C SER A 250 9.77 3.67 17.64
N TRP A 251 10.85 4.40 17.34
CA TRP A 251 12.08 3.76 16.83
C TRP A 251 13.30 3.94 17.76
N GLU A 252 13.10 4.50 18.96
CA GLU A 252 14.10 4.49 20.02
C GLU A 252 13.67 3.51 21.12
N SER A 253 13.63 2.21 20.84
CA SER A 253 13.62 1.13 21.86
C SER A 253 14.08 -0.19 21.26
#